data_AF-A0A0L0FKZ1-F1
#
_entry.id   AF-A0A0L0FKZ1-F1
#
_cell.length_a   1.000
_cell.length_b   1.000
_cell.length_c   1.000
_cell.angle_alpha   90.00
_cell.angle_beta   90.00
_cell.angle_gamma   90.00
#
_symmetry.space_group_name_H-M   'P 1'
#
loop_
_entity.id
_entity.type
_entity.pdbx_description
1 polymer ?
#
loop_
_entity_poly.entity_id
_entity_poly.type
_entity_poly.pdbx_seq_one_letter_code
_entity_poly.pdbx_strand_id
1 'polypeptide(L)'
;LAGASSAGCKLINVGAEDLLKEKRNLVLSLLSQLVKMALLDKVHVTRTPSLCQLVDSNIGETLEDVMNMPTEQLLIRWVNHHLDNAKKGEMQINNFGEDIKDGKVYIYLLSQLVPEIVKPEEIADDAERRYEATLSAIEQIGLERLIGPQDIANGDARLNLAFVAALFDCRSGLHVPSTSNMADIQLAHQELEQEVLQLKIRRVKDITKK
;
A
#
# COMPACT_ATOMS: atom_id res chain seq x y z
N LEU A 1 8.53 24.35 -5.94
CA LEU A 1 8.31 23.55 -7.17
C LEU A 1 9.43 22.56 -7.45
N ALA A 2 10.70 23.00 -7.54
CA ALA A 2 11.84 22.09 -7.76
C ALA A 2 11.93 20.93 -6.74
N GLY A 3 11.66 21.20 -5.46
CA GLY A 3 11.58 20.17 -4.42
C GLY A 3 10.45 19.15 -4.65
N ALA A 4 9.24 19.62 -4.96
CA ALA A 4 8.09 18.74 -5.24
C ALA A 4 8.31 17.89 -6.51
N SER A 5 8.91 18.46 -7.56
CA SER A 5 9.28 17.71 -8.77
C SER A 5 10.31 16.63 -8.47
N SER A 6 11.32 16.95 -7.65
CA SER A 6 12.37 16.00 -7.26
C SER A 6 11.86 14.88 -6.35
N ALA A 7 10.77 15.15 -5.63
CA ALA A 7 10.04 14.18 -4.81
C ALA A 7 9.07 13.30 -5.62
N GLY A 8 8.83 13.58 -6.90
CA GLY A 8 7.98 12.78 -7.78
C GLY A 8 6.56 13.29 -7.99
N CYS A 9 6.22 14.51 -7.52
CA CYS A 9 4.92 15.12 -7.83
C CYS A 9 4.77 15.38 -9.34
N LYS A 10 3.60 15.08 -9.90
CA LYS A 10 3.25 15.42 -11.28
C LYS A 10 2.82 16.89 -11.34
N LEU A 11 3.75 17.75 -11.75
CA LEU A 11 3.55 19.21 -11.87
C LEU A 11 3.09 19.62 -13.28
N ILE A 12 2.15 18.88 -13.87
CA ILE A 12 1.61 19.23 -15.20
C ILE A 12 0.80 20.52 -15.06
N ASN A 13 1.23 21.59 -15.73
CA ASN A 13 0.62 22.93 -15.72
C ASN A 13 0.56 23.64 -14.35
N VAL A 14 1.51 23.38 -13.45
CA VAL A 14 1.64 24.12 -12.17
C VAL A 14 2.83 25.06 -12.22
N GLY A 15 2.57 26.35 -12.48
CA GLY A 15 3.57 27.42 -12.40
C GLY A 15 3.72 28.02 -11.00
N ALA A 16 4.83 28.70 -10.74
CA ALA A 16 5.04 29.41 -9.46
C ALA A 16 3.96 30.48 -9.25
N GLU A 17 3.53 31.13 -10.33
CA GLU A 17 2.43 32.10 -10.30
C GLU A 17 1.07 31.50 -9.96
N ASP A 18 0.81 30.24 -10.31
CA ASP A 18 -0.48 29.61 -10.01
C ASP A 18 -0.64 29.33 -8.50
N LEU A 19 0.48 29.07 -7.83
CA LEU A 19 0.54 28.93 -6.36
C LEU A 19 0.43 30.30 -5.68
N LEU A 20 1.11 31.32 -6.21
CA LEU A 20 1.03 32.70 -5.70
C LEU A 20 -0.36 33.31 -5.88
N LYS A 21 -1.09 32.92 -6.94
CA LYS A 21 -2.48 33.32 -7.20
C LYS A 21 -3.51 32.48 -6.44
N GLU A 22 -3.07 31.65 -5.50
CA GLU A 22 -3.93 30.83 -4.62
C GLU A 22 -5.00 30.01 -5.36
N LYS A 23 -4.66 29.45 -6.53
CA LYS A 23 -5.59 28.58 -7.26
C LYS A 23 -5.86 27.32 -6.42
N ARG A 24 -6.93 27.36 -5.62
CA ARG A 24 -7.32 26.32 -4.63
C ARG A 24 -7.17 24.91 -5.16
N ASN A 25 -7.66 24.64 -6.37
CA ASN A 25 -7.64 23.29 -6.95
C ASN A 25 -6.21 22.76 -7.20
N LEU A 26 -5.28 23.64 -7.58
CA LEU A 26 -3.88 23.27 -7.81
C LEU A 26 -3.12 23.08 -6.49
N VAL A 27 -3.38 23.94 -5.51
CA VAL A 27 -2.81 23.81 -4.16
C VAL A 27 -3.29 22.52 -3.50
N LEU A 28 -4.58 22.22 -3.56
CA LEU A 28 -5.16 20.98 -3.02
C LEU A 28 -4.65 19.73 -3.74
N SER A 29 -4.50 19.78 -5.06
CA SER A 29 -3.91 18.67 -5.83
C SER A 29 -2.46 18.42 -5.43
N LEU A 30 -1.65 19.47 -5.30
CA LEU A 30 -0.26 19.35 -4.86
C LEU A 30 -0.15 18.86 -3.42
N LEU A 31 -0.97 19.38 -2.51
CA LEU A 31 -1.02 18.96 -1.11
C LEU A 31 -1.42 17.48 -1.01
N SER A 32 -2.46 17.06 -1.75
CA SER A 32 -2.91 15.68 -1.83
C SER A 32 -1.81 14.74 -2.33
N GLN A 33 -1.05 15.15 -3.35
CA GLN A 33 0.12 14.39 -3.82
C GLN A 33 1.22 14.31 -2.76
N LEU A 34 1.53 15.40 -2.06
CA LEU A 34 2.53 15.41 -0.98
C LEU A 34 2.12 14.52 0.19
N VAL A 35 0.84 14.54 0.59
CA VAL A 35 0.30 13.66 1.64
C VAL A 35 0.32 12.21 1.19
N LYS A 36 -0.10 11.91 -0.05
CA LYS A 36 0.00 10.54 -0.62
C LYS A 36 1.45 10.06 -0.60
N MET A 37 2.41 10.89 -0.99
CA MET A 37 3.83 10.53 -0.92
C MET A 37 4.32 10.36 0.52
N ALA A 38 3.95 11.24 1.45
CA ALA A 38 4.39 11.13 2.84
C ALA A 38 3.79 9.91 3.56
N LEU A 39 2.55 9.54 3.23
CA LEU A 39 1.93 8.30 3.70
C LEU A 39 2.63 7.09 3.10
N LEU A 40 2.87 7.10 1.79
CA LEU A 40 3.49 5.97 1.09
C LEU A 40 5.01 5.84 1.31
N ASP A 41 5.72 6.91 1.67
CA ASP A 41 7.16 6.88 2.01
C ASP A 41 7.40 6.26 3.39
N LYS A 42 6.41 6.36 4.29
CA LYS A 42 6.43 5.66 5.59
C LYS A 42 6.09 4.17 5.48
N VAL A 43 5.36 3.77 4.43
CA VAL A 43 5.02 2.37 4.21
C VAL A 43 6.09 1.74 3.32
N HIS A 44 7.01 0.98 3.92
CA HIS A 44 8.08 0.27 3.21
C HIS A 44 7.54 -0.96 2.43
N VAL A 45 6.46 -0.81 1.65
CA VAL A 45 5.82 -1.92 0.93
C VAL A 45 6.84 -2.65 0.05
N THR A 46 7.67 -1.91 -0.69
CA THR A 46 8.61 -2.41 -1.71
C THR A 46 9.94 -2.95 -1.20
N ARG A 47 10.15 -3.05 0.13
CA ARG A 47 11.45 -3.41 0.71
C ARG A 47 11.41 -4.61 1.65
N THR A 48 10.38 -5.44 1.54
CA THR A 48 10.24 -6.61 2.41
C THR A 48 10.62 -7.89 1.65
N PRO A 49 11.58 -8.69 2.14
CA PRO A 49 11.92 -10.00 1.58
C PRO A 49 10.72 -10.92 1.33
N SER A 50 9.66 -10.76 2.14
CA SER A 50 8.43 -11.54 2.05
C SER A 50 7.61 -11.28 0.79
N LEU A 51 7.88 -10.19 0.04
CA LEU A 51 7.25 -9.90 -1.26
C LEU A 51 7.48 -10.98 -2.31
N CYS A 52 8.49 -11.84 -2.15
CA CYS A 52 8.72 -12.96 -3.06
C CYS A 52 7.50 -13.89 -3.19
N GLN A 53 6.61 -13.94 -2.20
CA GLN A 53 5.36 -14.70 -2.26
C GLN A 53 4.31 -14.10 -3.20
N LEU A 54 4.45 -12.82 -3.55
CA LEU A 54 3.57 -12.14 -4.50
C LEU A 54 4.06 -12.30 -5.95
N VAL A 55 5.19 -12.96 -6.19
CA VAL A 55 5.73 -13.19 -7.53
C VAL A 55 4.92 -14.27 -8.23
N ASP A 56 4.33 -13.94 -9.38
CA ASP A 56 3.65 -14.94 -10.21
C ASP A 56 4.66 -15.76 -11.03
N SER A 57 5.00 -16.93 -10.50
CA SER A 57 5.93 -17.86 -11.15
C SER A 57 5.39 -18.44 -12.47
N ASN A 58 4.08 -18.37 -12.74
CA ASN A 58 3.49 -18.96 -13.94
C ASN A 58 3.75 -18.13 -15.20
N ILE A 59 3.98 -16.82 -15.04
CA ILE A 59 4.24 -15.90 -16.15
C ILE A 59 5.72 -15.52 -16.27
N GLY A 60 6.59 -16.13 -15.46
CA GLY A 60 8.02 -15.83 -15.43
C GLY A 60 8.33 -14.44 -14.84
N GLU A 61 7.45 -13.91 -13.99
CA GLU A 61 7.66 -12.66 -13.28
C GLU A 61 8.81 -12.79 -12.28
N THR A 62 9.63 -11.76 -12.15
CA THR A 62 10.74 -11.72 -11.19
C THR A 62 10.39 -10.90 -9.94
N LEU A 63 11.16 -11.09 -8.86
CA LEU A 63 11.03 -10.26 -7.66
C LEU A 63 11.27 -8.77 -7.97
N GLU A 64 12.18 -8.47 -8.90
CA GLU A 64 12.48 -7.10 -9.33
C GLU A 64 11.25 -6.44 -10.00
N ASP A 65 10.48 -7.18 -10.80
CA ASP A 65 9.25 -6.69 -11.40
C ASP A 65 8.21 -6.32 -10.34
N VAL A 66 8.06 -7.16 -9.30
CA VAL A 66 7.17 -6.89 -8.16
C VAL A 66 7.63 -5.68 -7.35
N MET A 67 8.94 -5.53 -7.14
CA MET A 67 9.50 -4.39 -6.42
C MET A 67 9.38 -3.06 -7.18
N ASN A 68 9.42 -3.11 -8.51
CA ASN A 68 9.25 -1.94 -9.38
C ASN A 68 7.78 -1.61 -9.67
N MET A 69 6.84 -2.44 -9.20
CA MET A 69 5.41 -2.21 -9.35
C MET A 69 4.95 -0.94 -8.62
N PRO A 70 4.03 -0.14 -9.19
CA PRO A 70 3.40 0.96 -8.46
C PRO A 70 2.75 0.47 -7.17
N THR A 71 2.92 1.20 -6.06
CA THR A 71 2.45 0.76 -4.74
C THR A 71 0.98 0.35 -4.70
N GLU A 72 0.13 1.06 -5.43
CA GLU A 72 -1.31 0.74 -5.54
C GLU A 72 -1.54 -0.63 -6.16
N GLN A 73 -0.84 -0.95 -7.26
CA GLN A 73 -0.90 -2.26 -7.92
C GLN A 73 -0.31 -3.36 -7.01
N LEU A 74 0.78 -3.07 -6.31
CA LEU A 74 1.41 -4.00 -5.38
C LEU A 74 0.47 -4.36 -4.23
N LEU A 75 -0.24 -3.38 -3.67
CA LEU A 75 -1.22 -3.59 -2.61
C LEU A 75 -2.46 -4.32 -3.13
N ILE A 76 -2.92 -4.06 -4.36
CA ILE A 76 -4.01 -4.83 -4.98
C ILE A 76 -3.60 -6.30 -5.07
N ARG A 77 -2.39 -6.58 -5.58
CA ARG A 77 -1.88 -7.95 -5.69
C ARG A 77 -1.74 -8.61 -4.32
N TRP A 78 -1.28 -7.88 -3.31
CA TRP A 78 -1.22 -8.37 -1.94
C TRP A 78 -2.61 -8.72 -1.37
N VAL A 79 -3.61 -7.87 -1.56
CA VAL A 79 -4.99 -8.17 -1.14
C VAL A 79 -5.48 -9.42 -1.85
N ASN A 80 -5.32 -9.49 -3.17
CA ASN A 80 -5.76 -10.62 -3.99
C ASN A 80 -5.08 -11.94 -3.60
N HIS A 81 -3.80 -11.92 -3.25
CA HIS A 81 -3.10 -13.10 -2.71
C HIS A 81 -3.80 -13.67 -1.48
N HIS A 82 -4.21 -12.81 -0.54
CA HIS A 82 -4.95 -13.24 0.65
C HIS A 82 -6.39 -13.64 0.35
N LEU A 83 -7.07 -12.94 -0.56
CA LEU A 83 -8.41 -13.32 -1.00
C LEU A 83 -8.43 -14.68 -1.71
N ASP A 84 -7.41 -15.00 -2.50
CA ASP A 84 -7.26 -16.31 -3.13
C ASP A 84 -7.11 -17.42 -2.09
N ASN A 85 -6.38 -17.17 -1.01
CA ASN A 85 -6.27 -18.13 0.10
C ASN A 85 -7.59 -18.28 0.87
N ALA A 86 -8.36 -17.20 1.05
CA ALA A 86 -9.63 -17.22 1.77
C ALA A 86 -10.81 -17.79 0.96
N LYS A 87 -10.85 -17.50 -0.34
CA LYS A 87 -12.01 -17.74 -1.22
C LYS A 87 -11.69 -18.47 -2.51
N LYS A 88 -10.48 -19.02 -2.67
CA LYS A 88 -10.07 -19.84 -3.82
C LYS A 88 -10.35 -19.16 -5.17
N GLY A 89 -10.12 -17.85 -5.26
CA GLY A 89 -10.30 -17.08 -6.49
C GLY A 89 -11.72 -16.63 -6.79
N GLU A 90 -12.71 -16.89 -5.93
CA GLU A 90 -14.07 -16.37 -6.10
C GLU A 90 -14.18 -14.86 -5.88
N MET A 91 -13.17 -14.24 -5.24
CA MET A 91 -13.14 -12.82 -4.92
C MET A 91 -11.77 -12.22 -5.26
N GLN A 92 -11.78 -11.14 -6.03
CA GLN A 92 -10.61 -10.39 -6.45
C GLN A 92 -10.99 -8.90 -6.55
N ILE A 93 -10.03 -8.02 -6.31
CA ILE A 93 -10.17 -6.59 -6.52
C ILE A 93 -9.23 -6.12 -7.63
N ASN A 94 -9.63 -5.06 -8.32
CA ASN A 94 -8.83 -4.34 -9.32
C ASN A 94 -8.69 -2.85 -8.97
N ASN A 95 -9.39 -2.37 -7.94
CA ASN A 95 -9.33 -1.00 -7.46
C ASN A 95 -9.71 -0.89 -5.98
N PHE A 96 -9.30 0.20 -5.31
CA PHE A 96 -9.67 0.50 -3.92
C PHE A 96 -10.99 1.29 -3.77
N GLY A 97 -11.76 1.40 -4.85
CA GLY A 97 -13.03 2.11 -4.90
C GLY A 97 -14.21 1.14 -4.88
N GLU A 98 -14.84 0.93 -6.04
CA GLU A 98 -16.05 0.12 -6.22
C GLU A 98 -15.91 -1.31 -5.65
N ASP A 99 -14.76 -1.96 -5.85
CA ASP A 99 -14.59 -3.38 -5.52
C ASP A 99 -14.55 -3.64 -4.01
N ILE A 100 -14.44 -2.58 -3.19
CA ILE A 100 -14.28 -2.68 -1.73
C ILE A 100 -15.52 -2.14 -0.98
N LYS A 101 -16.42 -1.43 -1.67
CA LYS A 101 -17.52 -0.69 -1.03
C LYS A 101 -18.43 -1.53 -0.14
N ASP A 102 -18.63 -2.79 -0.52
CA ASP A 102 -19.47 -3.69 0.25
C ASP A 102 -18.81 -4.16 1.56
N GLY A 103 -17.51 -3.91 1.78
CA GLY A 103 -16.77 -4.29 2.97
C GLY A 103 -16.43 -5.79 3.07
N LYS A 104 -16.85 -6.64 2.12
CA LYS A 104 -16.55 -8.08 2.17
C LYS A 104 -15.06 -8.35 2.01
N VAL A 105 -14.40 -7.59 1.13
CA VAL A 105 -12.95 -7.65 0.92
C VAL A 105 -12.20 -7.49 2.24
N TYR A 106 -12.58 -6.51 3.06
CA TYR A 106 -11.92 -6.29 4.35
C TYR A 106 -12.16 -7.42 5.34
N ILE A 107 -13.36 -7.98 5.40
CA ILE A 107 -13.64 -9.13 6.27
C ILE A 107 -12.80 -10.34 5.89
N TYR A 108 -12.74 -10.69 4.61
CA TYR A 108 -11.94 -11.83 4.18
C TYR A 108 -10.44 -11.58 4.31
N LEU A 109 -9.96 -10.39 3.98
CA LEU A 109 -8.57 -10.00 4.21
C LEU A 109 -8.21 -10.12 5.69
N LEU A 110 -9.00 -9.53 6.58
CA LEU A 110 -8.78 -9.60 8.02
C LEU A 110 -8.89 -11.04 8.54
N SER A 111 -9.75 -11.89 7.99
CA SER A 111 -9.79 -13.30 8.39
C SER A 111 -8.49 -14.07 8.09
N GLN A 112 -7.70 -13.63 7.10
CA GLN A 112 -6.38 -14.20 6.83
C GLN A 112 -5.31 -13.62 7.76
N LEU A 113 -5.40 -12.33 8.07
CA LEU A 113 -4.38 -11.62 8.85
C LEU A 113 -4.54 -11.76 10.36
N VAL A 114 -5.79 -11.82 10.84
CA VAL A 114 -6.24 -11.86 12.23
C VAL A 114 -7.38 -12.89 12.43
N PRO A 115 -7.16 -14.19 12.10
CA PRO A 115 -8.20 -15.22 12.20
C PRO A 115 -8.78 -15.36 13.62
N GLU A 116 -8.04 -14.94 14.65
CA GLU A 116 -8.47 -14.91 16.03
C GLU A 116 -9.54 -13.85 16.34
N ILE A 117 -9.66 -12.81 15.49
CA ILE A 117 -10.56 -11.67 15.69
C ILE A 117 -11.77 -11.74 14.74
N VAL A 118 -11.54 -12.03 13.47
CA VAL A 118 -12.57 -11.92 12.42
C VAL A 118 -12.93 -13.29 11.88
N LYS A 119 -14.21 -13.66 12.04
CA LYS A 119 -14.82 -14.88 11.48
C LYS A 119 -15.86 -14.50 10.42
N PRO A 120 -15.58 -14.68 9.12
CA PRO A 120 -16.46 -14.22 8.05
C PRO A 120 -17.87 -14.81 8.08
N GLU A 121 -18.02 -16.04 8.57
CA GLU A 121 -19.29 -16.80 8.56
C GLU A 121 -20.41 -16.10 9.34
N GLU A 122 -20.05 -15.28 10.33
CA GLU A 122 -21.00 -14.61 11.22
C GLU A 122 -21.40 -13.20 10.72
N ILE A 123 -20.67 -12.64 9.76
CA ILE A 123 -20.68 -11.19 9.44
C ILE A 123 -20.95 -10.93 7.94
N ALA A 124 -20.77 -11.92 7.08
CA ALA A 124 -20.73 -11.73 5.61
C ALA A 124 -22.00 -11.14 4.98
N ASP A 125 -23.17 -11.27 5.61
CA ASP A 125 -24.45 -10.90 4.98
C ASP A 125 -24.88 -9.43 5.24
N ASP A 126 -24.35 -8.77 6.27
CA ASP A 126 -24.78 -7.42 6.67
C ASP A 126 -23.65 -6.39 6.50
N ALA A 127 -23.86 -5.39 5.64
CA ALA A 127 -22.85 -4.38 5.33
C ALA A 127 -22.43 -3.55 6.55
N GLU A 128 -23.39 -3.16 7.39
CA GLU A 128 -23.12 -2.32 8.55
C GLU A 128 -22.27 -3.08 9.56
N ARG A 129 -22.60 -4.35 9.81
CA ARG A 129 -21.78 -5.24 10.65
C ARG A 129 -20.39 -5.46 10.06
N ARG A 130 -20.24 -5.57 8.74
CA ARG A 130 -18.92 -5.70 8.10
C ARG A 130 -18.06 -4.46 8.35
N TYR A 131 -18.62 -3.26 8.26
CA TYR A 131 -17.88 -2.03 8.53
C TYR A 131 -17.47 -1.95 10.01
N GLU A 132 -18.39 -2.22 10.93
CA GLU A 132 -18.10 -2.21 12.37
C GLU A 132 -17.05 -3.25 12.76
N ALA A 133 -17.17 -4.47 12.24
CA ALA A 133 -16.21 -5.54 12.49
C ALA A 133 -14.81 -5.19 11.95
N THR A 134 -14.74 -4.57 10.78
CA THR A 134 -13.47 -4.07 10.21
C THR A 134 -12.81 -3.08 11.16
N LEU A 135 -13.57 -2.10 11.66
CA LEU A 135 -13.05 -1.06 12.55
C LEU A 135 -12.68 -1.59 13.93
N SER A 136 -13.48 -2.50 14.50
CA SER A 136 -13.17 -3.16 15.75
C SER A 136 -11.90 -4.00 15.66
N ALA A 137 -11.73 -4.73 14.54
CA ALA A 137 -10.54 -5.56 14.35
C ALA A 137 -9.26 -4.74 14.27
N ILE A 138 -9.27 -3.59 13.58
CA ILE A 138 -8.09 -2.74 13.48
C ILE A 138 -7.73 -2.07 14.81
N GLU A 139 -8.72 -1.70 15.62
CA GLU A 139 -8.49 -1.17 16.96
C GLU A 139 -7.85 -2.22 17.88
N GLN A 140 -8.28 -3.48 17.77
CA GLN A 140 -7.74 -4.60 18.55
C GLN A 140 -6.27 -4.93 18.21
N ILE A 141 -5.86 -4.77 16.95
CA ILE A 141 -4.45 -4.93 16.55
C ILE A 141 -3.61 -3.66 16.77
N GLY A 142 -4.21 -2.58 17.30
CA GLY A 142 -3.51 -1.34 17.60
C GLY A 142 -3.19 -0.48 16.38
N LEU A 143 -3.89 -0.67 15.26
CA LEU A 143 -3.74 0.15 14.07
C LEU A 143 -4.54 1.45 14.21
N GLU A 144 -3.96 2.58 13.82
CA GLU A 144 -4.65 3.87 13.83
C GLU A 144 -5.85 3.86 12.87
N ARG A 145 -6.98 4.40 13.34
CA ARG A 145 -8.20 4.46 12.56
C ARG A 145 -8.12 5.54 11.48
N LEU A 146 -7.72 5.12 10.28
CA LEU A 146 -7.60 5.99 9.10
C LEU A 146 -8.89 6.13 8.27
N ILE A 147 -9.89 5.26 8.52
CA ILE A 147 -11.16 5.23 7.77
C ILE A 147 -12.37 5.05 8.69
N GLY A 148 -13.54 5.49 8.22
CA GLY A 148 -14.84 5.21 8.80
C GLY A 148 -15.76 4.40 7.86
N PRO A 149 -16.93 3.96 8.35
CA PRO A 149 -17.87 3.14 7.56
C PRO A 149 -18.31 3.82 6.27
N GLN A 150 -18.51 5.14 6.32
CA GLN A 150 -18.93 5.93 5.16
C GLN A 150 -17.84 6.06 4.11
N ASP A 151 -16.56 6.08 4.49
CA ASP A 151 -15.44 6.15 3.54
C ASP A 151 -15.34 4.84 2.74
N ILE A 152 -15.59 3.72 3.41
CA ILE A 152 -15.70 2.39 2.78
C ILE A 152 -16.92 2.35 1.88
N ALA A 153 -18.11 2.63 2.41
CA ALA A 153 -19.37 2.55 1.66
C ALA A 153 -19.40 3.46 0.42
N ASN A 154 -18.78 4.64 0.50
CA ASN A 154 -18.63 5.55 -0.63
C ASN A 154 -17.49 5.17 -1.59
N GLY A 155 -16.61 4.26 -1.17
CA GLY A 155 -15.44 3.82 -1.92
C GLY A 155 -14.45 4.94 -2.20
N ASP A 156 -14.10 5.75 -1.18
CA ASP A 156 -13.01 6.72 -1.33
C ASP A 156 -11.69 5.97 -1.51
N ALA A 157 -11.30 5.79 -2.78
CA ALA A 157 -10.11 5.04 -3.16
C ALA A 157 -8.82 5.56 -2.50
N ARG A 158 -8.73 6.85 -2.14
CA ARG A 158 -7.53 7.39 -1.49
C ARG A 158 -7.46 6.97 -0.04
N LEU A 159 -8.58 7.04 0.67
CA LEU A 159 -8.66 6.63 2.08
C LEU A 159 -8.52 5.12 2.21
N ASN A 160 -9.19 4.35 1.35
CA ASN A 160 -9.05 2.89 1.30
C ASN A 160 -7.61 2.46 0.97
N LEU A 161 -6.95 3.12 0.00
CA LEU A 161 -5.55 2.85 -0.30
C LEU A 161 -4.63 3.14 0.89
N ALA A 162 -4.81 4.29 1.56
CA ALA A 162 -4.01 4.65 2.73
C ALA A 162 -4.21 3.65 3.87
N PHE A 163 -5.46 3.22 4.11
CA PHE A 163 -5.80 2.21 5.10
C PHE A 163 -5.16 0.86 4.79
N VAL A 164 -5.27 0.37 3.55
CA VAL A 164 -4.67 -0.89 3.11
C VAL A 164 -3.15 -0.84 3.24
N ALA A 165 -2.53 0.29 2.89
CA ALA A 165 -1.09 0.47 3.06
C ALA A 165 -0.66 0.40 4.53
N ALA A 166 -1.42 1.02 5.44
CA ALA A 166 -1.16 0.95 6.88
C ALA A 166 -1.37 -0.48 7.42
N LEU A 167 -2.41 -1.18 6.96
CA LEU A 167 -2.66 -2.57 7.32
C LEU A 167 -1.52 -3.50 6.85
N PHE A 168 -1.02 -3.30 5.64
CA PHE A 168 0.13 -4.03 5.12
C PHE A 168 1.37 -3.84 6.00
N ASP A 169 1.68 -2.60 6.39
CA ASP A 169 2.83 -2.26 7.23
C ASP A 169 2.72 -2.91 8.62
N CYS A 170 1.51 -2.88 9.19
CA CYS A 170 1.23 -3.45 10.50
C CYS A 170 1.25 -4.98 10.48
N ARG A 171 0.63 -5.60 9.47
CA ARG A 171 0.45 -7.05 9.39
C ARG A 171 0.29 -7.50 7.94
N SER A 172 1.39 -7.70 7.24
CA SER A 172 1.36 -8.16 5.85
C SER A 172 0.88 -9.62 5.70
N GLY A 173 1.02 -10.45 6.73
CA GLY A 173 0.68 -11.89 6.65
C GLY A 173 1.55 -12.71 5.69
N LEU A 174 2.61 -12.11 5.13
CA LEU A 174 3.56 -12.77 4.24
C LEU A 174 4.72 -13.34 5.06
N HIS A 175 5.05 -14.62 4.88
CA HIS A 175 6.14 -15.28 5.63
C HIS A 175 7.38 -15.51 4.76
N VAL A 176 8.58 -15.17 5.24
CA VAL A 176 9.80 -15.41 4.45
C VAL A 176 10.10 -16.93 4.40
N PRO A 177 10.23 -17.55 3.21
CA PRO A 177 10.44 -18.99 3.11
C PRO A 177 11.72 -19.42 3.84
N SER A 178 11.63 -20.47 4.65
CA SER A 178 12.71 -20.89 5.55
C SER A 178 13.94 -21.43 4.80
N THR A 179 15.05 -20.71 4.96
CA THR A 179 16.47 -21.13 5.00
C THR A 179 17.29 -21.39 3.73
N SER A 180 16.79 -21.87 2.59
CA SER A 180 17.68 -22.04 1.41
C SER A 180 17.88 -20.76 0.60
N ASN A 181 16.82 -19.97 0.43
CA ASN A 181 16.84 -18.74 -0.37
C ASN A 181 17.06 -17.49 0.49
N MET A 182 17.09 -17.65 1.82
CA MET A 182 17.26 -16.55 2.77
C MET A 182 18.58 -15.82 2.59
N ALA A 183 19.69 -16.54 2.46
CA ALA A 183 21.01 -15.92 2.32
C ALA A 183 21.08 -15.05 1.05
N ASP A 184 20.54 -15.55 -0.06
CA ASP A 184 20.54 -14.85 -1.34
C ASP A 184 19.61 -13.63 -1.32
N ILE A 185 18.41 -13.77 -0.72
CA ILE A 185 17.46 -12.65 -0.59
C ILE A 185 17.99 -11.59 0.39
N GLN A 186 18.61 -11.98 1.51
CA GLN A 186 19.20 -11.05 2.46
C GLN A 186 20.40 -10.33 1.86
N LEU A 187 21.24 -11.03 1.09
CA LEU A 187 22.38 -10.46 0.40
C LEU A 187 21.91 -9.46 -0.67
N ALA A 188 20.95 -9.85 -1.51
CA ALA A 188 20.36 -8.96 -2.50
C ALA A 188 19.73 -7.71 -1.87
N HIS A 189 19.05 -7.87 -0.72
CA HIS A 189 18.51 -6.75 0.04
C HIS A 189 19.61 -5.80 0.55
N GLN A 190 20.68 -6.36 1.12
CA GLN A 190 21.82 -5.58 1.62
C GLN A 190 22.54 -4.83 0.50
N GLU A 191 22.71 -5.45 -0.67
CA GLU A 191 23.32 -4.84 -1.85
C GLU A 191 22.48 -3.66 -2.36
N LEU A 192 21.16 -3.84 -2.44
CA LEU A 192 20.23 -2.79 -2.85
C LEU A 192 20.22 -1.61 -1.86
N GLU A 193 20.27 -1.89 -0.55
CA GLU A 193 20.36 -0.85 0.48
C GLU A 193 21.63 -0.01 0.33
N GLN A 194 22.77 -0.66 0.06
CA GLN A 194 24.02 0.04 -0.18
C GLN A 194 23.97 0.88 -1.46
N GLU A 195 23.40 0.36 -2.54
CA GLU A 195 23.27 1.10 -3.79
C GLU A 195 22.39 2.34 -3.64
N VAL A 196 21.25 2.21 -2.95
CA VAL A 196 20.38 3.34 -2.63
C VAL A 196 21.11 4.37 -1.74
N LEU A 197 21.88 3.92 -0.75
CA LEU A 197 22.65 4.83 0.10
C LEU A 197 23.69 5.60 -0.73
N GLN A 198 24.37 4.92 -1.66
CA GLN A 198 25.31 5.55 -2.58
C GLN A 198 24.63 6.57 -3.49
N LEU A 199 23.46 6.25 -4.04
CA LEU A 199 22.67 7.17 -4.86
C LEU A 199 22.22 8.40 -4.05
N LYS A 200 21.75 8.21 -2.81
CA LYS A 200 21.40 9.32 -1.90
C LYS A 200 22.61 10.21 -1.62
N ILE A 201 23.78 9.63 -1.33
CA ILE A 201 25.02 10.36 -1.09
C ILE A 201 25.45 11.15 -2.34
N ARG A 202 25.39 10.55 -3.53
CA ARG A 202 25.71 11.25 -4.80
C ARG A 202 24.76 12.43 -5.02
N ARG A 203 23.46 12.23 -4.84
CA ARG A 203 22.45 13.28 -5.03
C ARG A 203 22.65 14.45 -4.06
N VAL A 204 23.03 14.19 -2.80
CA VAL A 204 23.38 15.24 -1.81
C VAL A 204 24.66 15.98 -2.21
N LYS A 205 25.67 15.27 -2.72
CA LYS A 205 26.92 15.88 -3.22
C LYS A 205 26.69 16.76 -4.44
N ASP A 206 25.78 16.40 -5.32
CA ASP A 206 25.45 17.20 -6.51
C ASP A 206 24.65 18.45 -6.16
N ILE A 207 23.83 18.40 -5.10
CA ILE A 207 23.09 19.56 -4.57
C ILE A 207 24.01 20.54 -3.84
N THR A 208 25.03 20.05 -3.13
CA THR A 208 25.98 20.88 -2.36
C THR A 208 27.11 21.49 -3.19
N LYS A 209 27.25 21.08 -4.46
CA LYS A 209 28.23 21.64 -5.42
C LYS A 209 27.67 22.74 -6.33
N LYS A 210 26.39 23.10 -6.20
CA LYS A 210 25.74 24.25 -6.87
C LYS A 210 25.55 25.40 -5.90
#